data_AF-A0A2W6XCE8-F1
#
_entry.id   AF-A0A2W6XCE8-F1
#
_cell.length_a   1.000
_cell.length_b   1.000
_cell.length_c   1.000
_cell.angle_alpha   90.00
_cell.angle_beta   90.00
_cell.angle_gamma   90.00
#
_symmetry.space_group_name_H-M   'P 1'
#
loop_
_entity.id
_entity.type
_entity.pdbx_description
1 polymer ?
#
loop_
_entity_poly.entity_id
_entity_poly.type
_entity_poly.pdbx_seq_one_letter_code
_entity_poly.pdbx_strand_id
1 'polypeptide(L)'
;MVTTSEATEGLARMAASAPFAIAPERADDLAAQVFGDTPVEMRRSDLASFFAAVVEDRHLYVSPSGLGGIWCLAHAAFHVSDAGSWLASHPELRGAGSVDVGRLWAEFRLGDYVDYARRLMGEDEPWPESLDMPDVKAPLRTEPGLVTSLALGAVSWIMLHELGHITKNHTKLFGRDLMVRQEWDADNFATQWALKTAAGEEREFRALAIVVALAWLFVFEQAKRGGGDHPSAILRFREATSQFDLGDDSVALERSVYLLKAIFDPAGPMPGDMAPVAAFDWMTDRLEALFPRH
;
A
#
# COMPACT_ATOMS: atom_id res chain seq x y z
N MET A 1 -26.01 9.80 4.08
CA MET A 1 -24.69 9.29 4.48
C MET A 1 -24.18 8.45 3.33
N VAL A 2 -22.99 8.76 2.81
CA VAL A 2 -22.38 8.04 1.68
C VAL A 2 -21.79 6.74 2.20
N THR A 3 -21.99 5.63 1.51
CA THR A 3 -21.37 4.34 1.84
C THR A 3 -19.93 4.27 1.33
N THR A 4 -19.06 3.44 1.94
CA THR A 4 -17.71 3.20 1.40
C THR A 4 -17.76 2.67 -0.03
N SER A 5 -18.76 1.83 -0.34
CA SER A 5 -19.01 1.37 -1.71
C SER A 5 -19.25 2.50 -2.69
N GLU A 6 -20.01 3.52 -2.34
CA GLU A 6 -20.25 4.67 -3.22
C GLU A 6 -18.99 5.53 -3.34
N ALA A 7 -18.29 5.78 -2.23
CA ALA A 7 -17.06 6.58 -2.21
C ALA A 7 -15.91 5.93 -3.03
N THR A 8 -15.82 4.60 -3.04
CA THR A 8 -14.74 3.84 -3.70
C THR A 8 -15.12 3.30 -5.07
N GLU A 9 -16.32 3.59 -5.58
CA GLU A 9 -16.81 3.06 -6.86
C GLU A 9 -15.88 3.43 -8.03
N GLY A 10 -15.32 4.64 -8.02
CA GLY A 10 -14.31 5.07 -8.98
C GLY A 10 -13.05 4.22 -8.93
N LEU A 11 -12.51 3.99 -7.73
CA LEU A 11 -11.34 3.14 -7.53
C LEU A 11 -11.62 1.70 -7.97
N ALA A 12 -12.78 1.15 -7.64
CA ALA A 12 -13.17 -0.20 -8.03
C ALA A 12 -13.20 -0.37 -9.56
N ARG A 13 -13.69 0.63 -10.31
CA ARG A 13 -13.63 0.60 -11.78
C ARG A 13 -12.20 0.60 -12.32
N MET A 14 -11.29 1.34 -11.68
CA MET A 14 -9.88 1.42 -12.09
C MET A 14 -9.04 0.24 -11.61
N ALA A 15 -9.43 -0.44 -10.52
CA ALA A 15 -8.70 -1.57 -9.96
C ALA A 15 -8.50 -2.68 -10.99
N ALA A 16 -9.49 -2.94 -11.86
CA ALA A 16 -9.40 -3.95 -12.92
C ALA A 16 -8.22 -3.73 -13.89
N SER A 17 -7.85 -2.47 -14.16
CA SER A 17 -6.70 -2.13 -15.02
C SER A 17 -5.44 -1.77 -14.24
N ALA A 18 -5.51 -1.69 -12.91
CA ALA A 18 -4.41 -1.29 -12.05
C ALA A 18 -3.16 -2.18 -12.23
N PRO A 19 -3.25 -3.52 -12.30
CA PRO A 19 -2.09 -4.38 -12.58
C PRO A 19 -1.33 -4.02 -13.88
N PHE A 20 -2.04 -3.54 -14.91
CA PHE A 20 -1.42 -3.06 -16.14
C PHE A 20 -0.83 -1.65 -15.98
N ALA A 21 -1.43 -0.81 -15.14
CA ALA A 21 -1.06 0.59 -14.98
C ALA A 21 0.23 0.82 -14.17
N ILE A 22 0.58 -0.08 -13.25
CA ILE A 22 1.81 0.07 -12.43
C ILE A 22 3.10 -0.23 -13.22
N ALA A 23 3.03 -1.10 -14.22
CA ALA A 23 4.14 -1.45 -15.11
C ALA A 23 3.62 -1.55 -16.55
N PRO A 24 3.22 -0.42 -17.16
CA PRO A 24 2.59 -0.40 -18.49
C PRO A 24 3.52 -0.94 -19.58
N GLU A 25 4.83 -0.81 -19.39
CA GLU A 25 5.85 -1.37 -20.27
C GLU A 25 5.86 -2.91 -20.30
N ARG A 26 5.12 -3.55 -19.39
CA ARG A 26 4.93 -5.01 -19.30
C ARG A 26 3.49 -5.45 -19.50
N ALA A 27 2.64 -4.59 -20.06
CA ALA A 27 1.23 -4.90 -20.26
C ALA A 27 1.01 -6.13 -21.16
N ASP A 28 1.76 -6.24 -22.25
CA ASP A 28 1.69 -7.38 -23.18
C ASP A 28 2.15 -8.69 -22.51
N ASP A 29 3.21 -8.62 -21.70
CA ASP A 29 3.68 -9.75 -20.90
C ASP A 29 2.62 -10.19 -19.89
N LEU A 30 1.91 -9.23 -19.25
CA LEU A 30 0.88 -9.54 -18.26
C LEU A 30 -0.33 -10.18 -18.95
N ALA A 31 -0.76 -9.62 -20.07
CA ALA A 31 -1.82 -10.18 -20.89
C ALA A 31 -1.49 -11.60 -21.33
N ALA A 32 -0.27 -11.86 -21.81
CA ALA A 32 0.14 -13.17 -22.29
C ALA A 32 0.36 -14.21 -21.18
N GLN A 33 1.06 -13.83 -20.09
CA GLN A 33 1.53 -14.78 -19.07
C GLN A 33 0.51 -15.04 -17.96
N VAL A 34 -0.37 -14.06 -17.67
CA VAL A 34 -1.30 -14.14 -16.54
C VAL A 34 -2.73 -14.32 -17.02
N PHE A 35 -3.19 -13.48 -17.95
CA PHE A 35 -4.55 -13.54 -18.45
C PHE A 35 -4.72 -14.61 -19.54
N GLY A 36 -3.75 -14.75 -20.44
CA GLY A 36 -3.77 -15.74 -21.53
C GLY A 36 -5.11 -15.76 -22.27
N ASP A 37 -5.60 -16.96 -22.58
CA ASP A 37 -6.90 -17.16 -23.24
C ASP A 37 -8.08 -17.20 -22.24
N THR A 38 -7.82 -17.27 -20.93
CA THR A 38 -8.86 -17.41 -19.91
C THR A 38 -8.93 -16.18 -19.01
N PRO A 39 -9.96 -15.33 -19.15
CA PRO A 39 -10.04 -14.07 -18.44
C PRO A 39 -10.04 -14.29 -16.93
N VAL A 40 -9.32 -13.43 -16.21
CA VAL A 40 -9.49 -13.30 -14.76
C VAL A 40 -10.61 -12.29 -14.53
N GLU A 41 -11.67 -12.71 -13.85
CA GLU A 41 -12.80 -11.82 -13.55
C GLU A 41 -12.59 -11.16 -12.19
N MET A 42 -12.69 -9.83 -12.14
CA MET A 42 -12.72 -9.11 -10.88
C MET A 42 -14.15 -8.99 -10.38
N ARG A 43 -14.39 -9.45 -9.16
CA ARG A 43 -15.68 -9.45 -8.48
C ARG A 43 -15.62 -8.62 -7.21
N ARG A 44 -16.75 -8.05 -6.86
CA ARG A 44 -16.94 -7.41 -5.56
C ARG A 44 -17.03 -8.48 -4.47
N SER A 45 -16.39 -8.22 -3.34
CA SER A 45 -16.64 -8.91 -2.07
C SER A 45 -17.37 -8.00 -1.10
N ASP A 46 -18.29 -8.56 -0.33
CA ASP A 46 -18.93 -7.88 0.80
C ASP A 46 -18.19 -8.15 2.12
N LEU A 47 -17.10 -8.93 2.09
CA LEU A 47 -16.23 -9.14 3.25
C LEU A 47 -15.34 -7.91 3.48
N ALA A 48 -15.17 -7.52 4.75
CA ALA A 48 -14.37 -6.35 5.12
C ALA A 48 -12.89 -6.52 4.78
N SER A 49 -12.28 -5.49 4.17
CA SER A 49 -10.86 -5.42 3.83
C SER A 49 -10.31 -6.68 3.16
N PHE A 50 -11.12 -7.25 2.27
CA PHE A 50 -10.85 -8.49 1.58
C PHE A 50 -10.30 -8.22 0.17
N PHE A 51 -9.10 -8.75 -0.08
CA PHE A 51 -8.56 -9.05 -1.39
C PHE A 51 -8.25 -10.55 -1.40
N ALA A 52 -8.75 -11.29 -2.39
CA ALA A 52 -8.41 -12.70 -2.52
C ALA A 52 -8.62 -13.23 -3.94
N ALA A 53 -7.72 -14.11 -4.35
CA ALA A 53 -7.92 -15.00 -5.49
C ALA A 53 -8.71 -16.26 -5.12
N VAL A 54 -9.66 -16.64 -5.98
CA VAL A 54 -10.16 -18.00 -6.10
C VAL A 54 -9.49 -18.60 -7.34
N VAL A 55 -8.53 -19.48 -7.12
CA VAL A 55 -7.61 -19.97 -8.16
C VAL A 55 -8.34 -20.87 -9.16
N GLU A 56 -9.23 -21.73 -8.67
CA GLU A 56 -9.99 -22.68 -9.47
C GLU A 56 -10.86 -21.99 -10.52
N ASP A 57 -11.51 -20.89 -10.11
CA ASP A 57 -12.43 -20.13 -10.97
C ASP A 57 -11.76 -18.90 -11.61
N ARG A 58 -10.48 -18.62 -11.30
CA ARG A 58 -9.74 -17.43 -11.74
C ARG A 58 -10.48 -16.13 -11.45
N HIS A 59 -11.03 -16.01 -10.24
CA HIS A 59 -11.69 -14.79 -9.78
C HIS A 59 -10.82 -14.02 -8.79
N LEU A 60 -10.82 -12.71 -8.93
CA LEU A 60 -10.26 -11.79 -7.94
C LEU A 60 -11.39 -11.09 -7.21
N TYR A 61 -11.42 -11.21 -5.90
CA TYR A 61 -12.40 -10.55 -5.06
C TYR A 61 -11.79 -9.29 -4.46
N VAL A 62 -12.48 -8.16 -4.62
CA VAL A 62 -12.07 -6.86 -4.10
C VAL A 62 -13.22 -6.27 -3.28
N SER A 63 -12.93 -5.86 -2.06
CA SER A 63 -13.90 -5.20 -1.18
C SER A 63 -13.80 -3.67 -1.26
N PRO A 64 -14.93 -2.95 -1.17
CA PRO A 64 -14.92 -1.50 -1.03
C PRO A 64 -14.13 -1.00 0.17
N SER A 65 -14.25 -1.66 1.32
CA SER A 65 -13.52 -1.33 2.55
C SER A 65 -12.01 -1.53 2.40
N GLY A 66 -11.57 -2.54 1.66
CA GLY A 66 -10.16 -2.70 1.31
C GLY A 66 -9.63 -1.55 0.45
N LEU A 67 -10.37 -1.16 -0.59
CA LEU A 67 -10.03 -0.01 -1.44
C LEU A 67 -10.00 1.30 -0.63
N GLY A 68 -10.98 1.52 0.24
CA GLY A 68 -11.07 2.70 1.09
C GLY A 68 -9.92 2.79 2.09
N GLY A 69 -9.57 1.66 2.72
CA GLY A 69 -8.44 1.57 3.63
C GLY A 69 -7.10 1.88 2.94
N ILE A 70 -6.84 1.30 1.76
CA ILE A 70 -5.63 1.59 0.98
C ILE A 70 -5.58 3.08 0.58
N TRP A 71 -6.71 3.65 0.13
CA TRP A 71 -6.74 5.06 -0.25
C TRP A 71 -6.47 5.99 0.93
N CYS A 72 -7.01 5.70 2.12
CA CYS A 72 -6.74 6.49 3.33
C CYS A 72 -5.25 6.46 3.73
N LEU A 73 -4.60 5.30 3.58
CA LEU A 73 -3.16 5.18 3.83
C LEU A 73 -2.33 5.90 2.76
N ALA A 74 -2.75 5.85 1.49
CA ALA A 74 -2.12 6.62 0.41
C ALA A 74 -2.28 8.14 0.63
N HIS A 75 -3.42 8.60 1.14
CA HIS A 75 -3.63 10.00 1.51
C HIS A 75 -2.63 10.43 2.59
N ALA A 76 -2.51 9.66 3.68
CA ALA A 76 -1.51 9.92 4.72
C ALA A 76 -0.07 9.92 4.16
N ALA A 77 0.27 8.92 3.33
CA ALA A 77 1.58 8.83 2.70
C ALA A 77 1.90 10.04 1.83
N PHE A 78 0.96 10.50 1.01
CA PHE A 78 1.14 11.67 0.16
C PHE A 78 1.42 12.94 0.97
N HIS A 79 0.61 13.25 1.98
CA HIS A 79 0.76 14.49 2.75
C HIS A 79 2.03 14.50 3.61
N VAL A 80 2.42 13.35 4.15
CA VAL A 80 3.72 13.21 4.82
C VAL A 80 4.88 13.39 3.82
N SER A 81 4.70 12.90 2.59
CA SER A 81 5.70 12.98 1.51
C SER A 81 5.86 14.37 0.89
N ASP A 82 4.82 15.20 1.00
CA ASP A 82 4.77 16.56 0.45
C ASP A 82 5.12 17.64 1.50
N ALA A 83 5.81 17.23 2.57
CA ALA A 83 6.31 18.09 3.64
C ALA A 83 7.07 19.33 3.11
N GLY A 84 7.83 19.20 2.02
CA GLY A 84 8.56 20.30 1.40
C GLY A 84 7.64 21.37 0.80
N SER A 85 6.57 20.98 0.11
CA SER A 85 5.57 21.91 -0.42
C SER A 85 4.78 22.58 0.70
N TRP A 86 4.47 21.83 1.76
CA TRP A 86 3.84 22.39 2.96
C TRP A 86 4.73 23.40 3.69
N LEU A 87 6.04 23.14 3.82
CA LEU A 87 6.98 24.14 4.35
C LEU A 87 7.01 25.41 3.47
N ALA A 88 6.93 25.25 2.14
CA ALA A 88 6.93 26.38 1.22
C ALA A 88 5.67 27.26 1.38
N SER A 89 4.53 26.66 1.74
CA SER A 89 3.26 27.36 2.01
C SER A 89 3.16 27.98 3.41
N HIS A 90 4.13 27.71 4.30
CA HIS A 90 4.24 28.27 5.64
C HIS A 90 5.51 29.15 5.80
N PRO A 91 5.50 30.39 5.29
CA PRO A 91 6.68 31.27 5.29
C PRO A 91 7.27 31.52 6.68
N GLU A 92 6.47 31.44 7.74
CA GLU A 92 6.89 31.61 9.13
C GLU A 92 7.78 30.45 9.63
N LEU A 93 7.76 29.31 8.93
CA LEU A 93 8.60 28.15 9.21
C LEU A 93 9.87 28.11 8.34
N ARG A 94 10.07 29.10 7.46
CA ARG A 94 11.28 29.19 6.65
C ARG A 94 12.52 29.33 7.54
N GLY A 95 13.48 28.44 7.31
CA GLY A 95 14.71 28.37 8.13
C GLY A 95 14.58 27.47 9.36
N ALA A 96 13.43 26.84 9.59
CA ALA A 96 13.36 25.69 10.49
C ALA A 96 14.32 24.61 9.97
N GLY A 97 15.26 24.17 10.80
CA GLY A 97 16.23 23.12 10.45
C GLY A 97 15.64 21.71 10.34
N SER A 98 14.33 21.56 10.55
CA SER A 98 13.60 20.28 10.54
C SER A 98 12.11 20.50 10.21
N VAL A 99 11.48 19.50 9.59
CA VAL A 99 10.03 19.43 9.41
C VAL A 99 9.39 18.78 10.65
N ASP A 100 8.34 19.41 11.21
CA ASP A 100 7.49 18.77 12.22
C ASP A 100 6.38 17.95 11.53
N VAL A 101 6.61 16.65 11.37
CA VAL A 101 5.63 15.70 10.80
C VAL A 101 4.37 15.60 11.69
N GLY A 102 4.48 15.81 13.00
CA GLY A 102 3.33 15.80 13.91
C GLY A 102 2.39 16.98 13.67
N ARG A 103 2.94 18.15 13.35
CA ARG A 103 2.14 19.32 12.95
C ARG A 103 1.44 19.08 11.61
N LEU A 104 2.16 18.58 10.61
CA LEU A 104 1.58 18.15 9.32
C LEU A 104 0.42 17.16 9.53
N TRP A 105 0.65 16.14 10.36
CA TRP A 105 -0.33 15.11 10.69
C TRP A 105 -1.61 15.69 11.27
N ALA A 106 -1.51 16.67 12.17
CA ALA A 106 -2.64 17.34 12.78
C ALA A 106 -3.38 18.25 11.78
N GLU A 107 -2.65 19.02 10.98
CA GLU A 107 -3.22 19.98 10.03
C GLU A 107 -4.06 19.30 8.94
N PHE A 108 -3.52 18.23 8.35
CA PHE A 108 -4.22 17.42 7.34
C PHE A 108 -5.13 16.35 7.96
N ARG A 109 -5.26 16.30 9.29
CA ARG A 109 -6.08 15.33 10.02
C ARG A 109 -5.78 13.88 9.62
N LEU A 110 -4.51 13.57 9.37
CA LEU A 110 -4.08 12.27 8.85
C LEU A 110 -4.41 11.11 9.80
N GLY A 111 -4.49 11.39 11.10
CA GLY A 111 -4.97 10.44 12.11
C GLY A 111 -6.38 9.93 11.82
N ASP A 112 -7.29 10.80 11.37
CA ASP A 112 -8.68 10.43 11.10
C ASP A 112 -8.78 9.47 9.90
N TYR A 113 -7.95 9.65 8.87
CA TYR A 113 -7.85 8.74 7.73
C TYR A 113 -7.29 7.37 8.15
N VAL A 114 -6.22 7.35 8.94
CA VAL A 114 -5.61 6.08 9.40
C VAL A 114 -6.54 5.33 10.35
N ASP A 115 -7.24 6.03 11.25
CA ASP A 115 -8.22 5.42 12.15
C ASP A 115 -9.43 4.89 11.40
N TYR A 116 -9.87 5.57 10.34
CA TYR A 116 -10.89 5.04 9.44
C TYR A 116 -10.41 3.78 8.71
N ALA A 117 -9.19 3.78 8.16
CA ALA A 117 -8.60 2.59 7.53
C ALA A 117 -8.54 1.39 8.49
N ARG A 118 -8.22 1.61 9.78
CA ARG A 118 -8.25 0.58 10.82
C ARG A 118 -9.63 0.01 11.06
N ARG A 119 -10.67 0.85 11.11
CA ARG A 119 -12.06 0.40 11.31
C ARG A 119 -12.55 -0.45 10.13
N LEU A 120 -12.22 -0.05 8.90
CA LEU A 120 -12.53 -0.78 7.67
C LEU A 120 -11.90 -2.20 7.61
N MET A 121 -10.92 -2.52 8.47
CA MET A 121 -10.38 -3.89 8.58
C MET A 121 -11.36 -4.89 9.18
N GLY A 122 -12.23 -4.42 10.08
CA GLY A 122 -13.18 -5.26 10.81
C GLY A 122 -14.55 -5.35 10.17
N GLU A 123 -15.08 -4.21 9.72
CA GLU A 123 -16.43 -4.09 9.18
C GLU A 123 -16.49 -2.98 8.12
N ASP A 124 -17.36 -3.12 7.12
CA ASP A 124 -17.67 -2.02 6.22
C ASP A 124 -18.58 -1.02 6.95
N GLU A 125 -18.24 0.26 6.88
CA GLU A 125 -18.97 1.33 7.57
C GLU A 125 -19.09 2.56 6.66
N PRO A 126 -20.06 3.46 6.87
CA PRO A 126 -20.25 4.61 5.99
C PRO A 126 -19.02 5.54 5.93
N TRP A 127 -18.85 6.22 4.79
CA TRP A 127 -17.77 7.18 4.60
C TRP A 127 -17.96 8.38 5.52
N PRO A 128 -16.97 8.74 6.35
CA PRO A 128 -17.07 9.89 7.23
C PRO A 128 -17.21 11.19 6.44
N GLU A 129 -18.22 12.00 6.76
CA GLU A 129 -18.47 13.29 6.08
C GLU A 129 -17.30 14.28 6.22
N SER A 130 -16.43 14.05 7.21
CA SER A 130 -15.28 14.89 7.49
C SER A 130 -14.03 14.52 6.72
N LEU A 131 -14.05 13.46 5.93
CA LEU A 131 -12.91 12.98 5.13
C LEU A 131 -13.20 13.19 3.64
N ASP A 132 -12.19 13.62 2.89
CA ASP A 132 -12.27 13.70 1.44
C ASP A 132 -12.44 12.31 0.84
N MET A 133 -13.10 12.22 -0.31
CA MET A 133 -13.31 10.97 -1.04
C MET A 133 -12.30 10.79 -2.17
N PRO A 134 -12.04 9.56 -2.61
CA PRO A 134 -11.28 9.30 -3.83
C PRO A 134 -11.86 10.02 -5.05
N ASP A 135 -11.04 10.80 -5.75
CA ASP A 135 -11.41 11.44 -7.02
C ASP A 135 -10.55 10.89 -8.17
N VAL A 136 -11.08 9.85 -8.83
CA VAL A 136 -10.46 9.22 -10.01
C VAL A 136 -10.48 10.08 -11.27
N LYS A 137 -11.19 11.22 -11.26
CA LYS A 137 -11.23 12.16 -12.39
C LYS A 137 -10.32 13.36 -12.16
N ALA A 138 -9.71 13.48 -10.99
CA ALA A 138 -8.78 14.54 -10.68
C ALA A 138 -7.57 14.50 -11.66
N PRO A 139 -7.11 15.66 -12.16
CA PRO A 139 -5.91 15.70 -12.99
C PRO A 139 -4.67 15.16 -12.24
N LEU A 140 -3.80 14.41 -12.91
CA LEU A 140 -2.64 13.75 -12.29
C LEU A 140 -1.62 14.69 -11.61
N ARG A 141 -1.72 16.01 -11.81
CA ARG A 141 -0.85 17.03 -11.21
C ARG A 141 -1.51 17.80 -10.06
N THR A 142 -2.70 17.40 -9.64
CA THR A 142 -3.35 17.94 -8.44
C THR A 142 -3.18 16.94 -7.29
N GLU A 143 -3.27 17.44 -6.06
CA GLU A 143 -3.21 16.60 -4.85
C GLU A 143 -4.19 15.40 -4.91
N PRO A 144 -5.49 15.57 -5.20
CA PRO A 144 -6.40 14.42 -5.29
C PRO A 144 -6.00 13.40 -6.37
N GLY A 145 -5.42 13.86 -7.49
CA GLY A 145 -4.91 13.00 -8.55
C GLY A 145 -3.67 12.22 -8.15
N LEU A 146 -2.75 12.85 -7.40
CA LEU A 146 -1.53 12.22 -6.89
C LEU A 146 -1.84 11.19 -5.79
N VAL A 147 -2.72 11.53 -4.84
CA VAL A 147 -3.21 10.58 -3.82
C VAL A 147 -3.86 9.37 -4.47
N THR A 148 -4.75 9.61 -5.45
CA THR A 148 -5.43 8.53 -6.17
C THR A 148 -4.46 7.67 -6.98
N SER A 149 -3.44 8.28 -7.59
CA SER A 149 -2.39 7.54 -8.32
C SER A 149 -1.60 6.63 -7.37
N LEU A 150 -1.21 7.14 -6.21
CA LEU A 150 -0.50 6.35 -5.20
C LEU A 150 -1.36 5.20 -4.66
N ALA A 151 -2.65 5.46 -4.38
CA ALA A 151 -3.61 4.45 -3.96
C ALA A 151 -3.76 3.34 -5.02
N LEU A 152 -3.90 3.72 -6.30
CA LEU A 152 -3.99 2.75 -7.40
C LEU A 152 -2.69 1.96 -7.58
N GLY A 153 -1.52 2.57 -7.38
CA GLY A 153 -0.24 1.85 -7.34
C GLY A 153 -0.24 0.77 -6.25
N ALA A 154 -0.67 1.11 -5.04
CA ALA A 154 -0.76 0.17 -3.93
C ALA A 154 -1.77 -0.97 -4.23
N VAL A 155 -2.95 -0.63 -4.75
CA VAL A 155 -3.95 -1.62 -5.21
C VAL A 155 -3.38 -2.52 -6.30
N SER A 156 -2.58 -1.97 -7.23
CA SER A 156 -1.95 -2.74 -8.30
C SER A 156 -1.05 -3.84 -7.74
N TRP A 157 -0.24 -3.53 -6.73
CA TRP A 157 0.64 -4.52 -6.11
C TRP A 157 -0.16 -5.61 -5.39
N ILE A 158 -1.20 -5.25 -4.62
CA ILE A 158 -2.10 -6.23 -3.97
C ILE A 158 -2.78 -7.13 -5.02
N MET A 159 -3.28 -6.56 -6.11
CA MET A 159 -3.89 -7.35 -7.19
C MET A 159 -2.89 -8.24 -7.91
N LEU A 160 -1.66 -7.76 -8.15
CA LEU A 160 -0.59 -8.58 -8.71
C LEU A 160 -0.22 -9.73 -7.79
N HIS A 161 -0.25 -9.55 -6.46
CA HIS A 161 -0.05 -10.63 -5.50
C HIS A 161 -1.13 -11.71 -5.67
N GLU A 162 -2.41 -11.33 -5.72
CA GLU A 162 -3.51 -12.28 -5.95
C GLU A 162 -3.42 -12.97 -7.32
N LEU A 163 -3.02 -12.24 -8.37
CA LEU A 163 -2.71 -12.83 -9.68
C LEU A 163 -1.53 -13.80 -9.62
N GLY A 164 -0.56 -13.56 -8.73
CA GLY A 164 0.53 -14.48 -8.44
C GLY A 164 0.02 -15.84 -7.95
N HIS A 165 -0.96 -15.85 -7.05
CA HIS A 165 -1.61 -17.09 -6.60
C HIS A 165 -2.30 -17.84 -7.75
N ILE A 166 -3.02 -17.13 -8.62
CA ILE A 166 -3.66 -17.73 -9.80
C ILE A 166 -2.62 -18.30 -10.76
N THR A 167 -1.60 -17.50 -11.09
CA THR A 167 -0.56 -17.85 -12.09
C THR A 167 0.25 -19.07 -11.66
N LYS A 168 0.54 -19.19 -10.36
CA LYS A 168 1.32 -20.28 -9.78
C LYS A 168 0.47 -21.45 -9.29
N ASN A 169 -0.85 -21.39 -9.48
CA ASN A 169 -1.81 -22.41 -9.03
C ASN A 169 -1.65 -22.75 -7.53
N HIS A 170 -1.53 -21.71 -6.71
CA HIS A 170 -1.42 -21.82 -5.26
C HIS A 170 -2.73 -22.37 -4.64
N THR A 171 -2.64 -23.14 -3.56
CA THR A 171 -3.81 -23.75 -2.92
C THR A 171 -3.70 -23.74 -1.40
N LYS A 172 -4.85 -23.50 -0.75
CA LYS A 172 -4.99 -23.36 0.71
C LYS A 172 -5.10 -24.70 1.45
N LEU A 173 -5.03 -25.84 0.75
CA LEU A 173 -5.28 -27.18 1.31
C LEU A 173 -4.07 -27.83 2.01
N PHE A 174 -2.96 -27.13 2.18
CA PHE A 174 -1.71 -27.69 2.69
C PHE A 174 -1.27 -27.06 4.02
N GLY A 175 -0.30 -27.68 4.70
CA GLY A 175 0.20 -27.21 5.99
C GLY A 175 0.82 -25.80 5.94
N ARG A 176 0.88 -25.15 7.11
CA ARG A 176 1.31 -23.75 7.30
C ARG A 176 2.60 -23.37 6.56
N ASP A 177 3.62 -24.24 6.55
CA ASP A 177 4.89 -23.97 5.87
C ASP A 177 4.74 -23.76 4.36
N LEU A 178 3.81 -24.48 3.72
CA LEU A 178 3.56 -24.31 2.28
C LEU A 178 2.77 -23.02 2.03
N MET A 179 1.82 -22.69 2.90
CA MET A 179 1.08 -21.43 2.81
C MET A 179 2.04 -20.24 2.90
N VAL A 180 3.02 -20.29 3.81
CA VAL A 180 4.06 -19.26 3.90
C VAL A 180 4.86 -19.11 2.61
N ARG A 181 5.28 -20.22 1.99
CA ARG A 181 6.00 -20.20 0.71
C ARG A 181 5.15 -19.65 -0.44
N GLN A 182 3.87 -20.00 -0.49
CA GLN A 182 2.96 -19.49 -1.52
C GLN A 182 2.79 -17.97 -1.42
N GLU A 183 2.70 -17.43 -0.21
CA GLU A 183 2.61 -15.99 0.02
C GLU A 183 3.91 -15.28 -0.38
N TRP A 184 5.07 -15.84 -0.04
CA TRP A 184 6.36 -15.34 -0.52
C TRP A 184 6.46 -15.36 -2.06
N ASP A 185 6.05 -16.45 -2.68
CA ASP A 185 6.06 -16.58 -4.14
C ASP A 185 5.14 -15.56 -4.82
N ALA A 186 3.98 -15.26 -4.21
CA ALA A 186 3.03 -14.26 -4.71
C ALA A 186 3.54 -12.82 -4.49
N ASP A 187 4.11 -12.51 -3.32
CA ASP A 187 4.75 -11.21 -3.03
C ASP A 187 5.94 -10.95 -3.96
N ASN A 188 6.78 -11.96 -4.17
CA ASN A 188 7.91 -11.88 -5.09
C ASN A 188 7.43 -11.69 -6.53
N PHE A 189 6.38 -12.40 -6.95
CA PHE A 189 5.75 -12.18 -8.25
C PHE A 189 5.30 -10.73 -8.41
N ALA A 190 4.56 -10.18 -7.45
CA ALA A 190 4.04 -8.81 -7.52
C ALA A 190 5.16 -7.75 -7.53
N THR A 191 6.15 -7.93 -6.66
CA THR A 191 7.29 -7.01 -6.51
C THR A 191 8.19 -7.01 -7.74
N GLN A 192 8.54 -8.20 -8.25
CA GLN A 192 9.25 -8.32 -9.52
C GLN A 192 8.43 -7.80 -10.68
N TRP A 193 7.10 -7.96 -10.66
CA TRP A 193 6.24 -7.41 -11.71
C TRP A 193 6.35 -5.89 -11.77
N ALA A 194 6.20 -5.24 -10.62
CA ALA A 194 6.23 -3.79 -10.50
C ALA A 194 7.63 -3.21 -10.76
N LEU A 195 8.71 -3.82 -10.23
CA LEU A 195 10.01 -3.14 -10.13
C LEU A 195 11.04 -3.56 -11.17
N LYS A 196 10.97 -4.75 -11.77
CA LYS A 196 12.09 -5.32 -12.55
C LYS A 196 12.63 -4.40 -13.67
N THR A 197 11.75 -3.64 -14.32
CA THR A 197 12.07 -2.74 -15.44
C THR A 197 12.03 -1.27 -15.06
N ALA A 198 11.63 -0.94 -13.83
CA ALA A 198 11.49 0.44 -13.37
C ALA A 198 12.85 1.05 -13.01
N ALA A 199 13.06 2.31 -13.39
CA ALA A 199 14.23 3.10 -13.02
C ALA A 199 13.85 4.55 -12.68
N GLY A 200 14.73 5.27 -11.96
CA GLY A 200 14.53 6.68 -11.61
C GLY A 200 13.22 6.92 -10.85
N GLU A 201 12.53 8.01 -11.20
CA GLU A 201 11.28 8.44 -10.54
C GLU A 201 10.17 7.37 -10.57
N GLU A 202 10.11 6.55 -11.63
CA GLU A 202 9.14 5.46 -11.70
C GLU A 202 9.41 4.39 -10.64
N ARG A 203 10.68 4.04 -10.44
CA ARG A 203 11.08 3.05 -9.43
C ARG A 203 10.78 3.56 -8.02
N GLU A 204 11.09 4.83 -7.76
CA GLU A 204 10.77 5.52 -6.50
C GLU A 204 9.25 5.49 -6.24
N PHE A 205 8.43 5.88 -7.22
CA PHE A 205 6.98 5.84 -7.11
C PHE A 205 6.45 4.43 -6.82
N ARG A 206 6.90 3.44 -7.60
CA ARG A 206 6.46 2.04 -7.45
C ARG A 206 6.86 1.48 -6.09
N ALA A 207 8.07 1.78 -5.59
CA ALA A 207 8.51 1.36 -4.27
C ALA A 207 7.66 1.98 -3.15
N LEU A 208 7.36 3.28 -3.20
CA LEU A 208 6.48 3.94 -2.24
C LEU A 208 5.06 3.34 -2.26
N ALA A 209 4.52 3.07 -3.45
CA ALA A 209 3.22 2.42 -3.60
C ALA A 209 3.18 1.02 -2.96
N ILE A 210 4.27 0.24 -3.12
CA ILE A 210 4.43 -1.07 -2.45
C ILE A 210 4.47 -0.89 -0.93
N VAL A 211 5.17 0.11 -0.40
CA VAL A 211 5.16 0.37 1.06
C VAL A 211 3.77 0.73 1.56
N VAL A 212 2.97 1.51 0.83
CA VAL A 212 1.57 1.79 1.19
C VAL A 212 0.75 0.50 1.25
N ALA A 213 0.92 -0.39 0.27
CA ALA A 213 0.26 -1.70 0.26
C ALA A 213 0.69 -2.57 1.47
N LEU A 214 1.97 -2.60 1.79
CA LEU A 214 2.50 -3.35 2.93
C LEU A 214 2.06 -2.74 4.28
N ALA A 215 1.98 -1.40 4.38
CA ALA A 215 1.43 -0.74 5.55
C ALA A 215 -0.04 -1.14 5.79
N TRP A 216 -0.83 -1.29 4.72
CA TRP A 216 -2.18 -1.82 4.81
C TRP A 216 -2.21 -3.25 5.39
N LEU A 217 -1.27 -4.12 4.99
CA LEU A 217 -1.14 -5.47 5.57
C LEU A 217 -0.78 -5.45 7.06
N PHE A 218 0.11 -4.55 7.50
CA PHE A 218 0.41 -4.37 8.92
C PHE A 218 -0.84 -3.93 9.70
N VAL A 219 -1.61 -2.97 9.18
CA VAL A 219 -2.87 -2.53 9.81
C VAL A 219 -3.86 -3.69 9.89
N PHE A 220 -3.96 -4.51 8.85
CA PHE A 220 -4.79 -5.72 8.83
C PHE A 220 -4.35 -6.74 9.91
N GLU A 221 -3.04 -6.99 10.05
CA GLU A 221 -2.50 -7.89 11.09
C GLU A 221 -2.82 -7.39 12.51
N GLN A 222 -2.67 -6.09 12.78
CA GLN A 222 -3.05 -5.50 14.07
C GLN A 222 -4.55 -5.71 14.37
N ALA A 223 -5.40 -5.53 13.37
CA ALA A 223 -6.85 -5.70 13.52
C ALA A 223 -7.23 -7.17 13.78
N LYS A 224 -6.54 -8.13 13.15
CA LYS A 224 -6.81 -9.57 13.26
C LYS A 224 -6.22 -10.23 14.52
N ARG A 225 -5.47 -9.50 15.37
CA ARG A 225 -4.86 -9.98 16.62
C ARG A 225 -4.04 -11.29 16.45
N GLY A 226 -3.12 -11.33 15.48
CA GLY A 226 -2.03 -12.32 15.44
C GLY A 226 -2.40 -13.78 15.15
N GLY A 227 -3.53 -14.05 14.49
CA GLY A 227 -3.98 -15.40 14.17
C GLY A 227 -4.49 -15.53 12.73
N GLY A 228 -3.62 -15.31 11.75
CA GLY A 228 -3.92 -15.48 10.33
C GLY A 228 -3.31 -16.75 9.76
N ASP A 229 -3.92 -17.25 8.69
CA ASP A 229 -3.38 -18.29 7.80
C ASP A 229 -2.20 -17.79 6.93
N HIS A 230 -1.85 -16.50 7.03
CA HIS A 230 -0.79 -15.83 6.26
C HIS A 230 0.47 -15.61 7.12
N PRO A 231 1.67 -15.53 6.52
CA PRO A 231 2.88 -15.06 7.21
C PRO A 231 2.64 -13.72 7.89
N SER A 232 3.40 -13.45 8.95
CA SER A 232 3.44 -12.11 9.54
C SER A 232 3.83 -11.07 8.48
N ALA A 233 3.17 -9.91 8.52
CA ALA A 233 3.38 -8.82 7.57
C ALA A 233 4.85 -8.37 7.55
N ILE A 234 5.58 -8.49 8.66
CA ILE A 234 7.02 -8.19 8.70
C ILE A 234 7.85 -9.08 7.77
N LEU A 235 7.51 -10.37 7.63
CA LEU A 235 8.25 -11.27 6.75
C LEU A 235 8.01 -10.89 5.29
N ARG A 236 6.75 -10.59 4.94
CA ARG A 236 6.35 -10.12 3.62
C ARG A 236 7.00 -8.77 3.28
N PHE A 237 7.03 -7.86 4.26
CA PHE A 237 7.66 -6.55 4.14
C PHE A 237 9.14 -6.67 3.82
N ARG A 238 9.91 -7.42 4.62
CA ARG A 238 11.35 -7.62 4.41
C ARG A 238 11.67 -8.20 3.04
N GLU A 239 10.89 -9.19 2.62
CA GLU A 239 11.11 -9.85 1.33
C GLU A 239 10.86 -8.88 0.18
N ALA A 240 9.72 -8.19 0.17
CA ALA A 240 9.39 -7.24 -0.88
C ALA A 240 10.38 -6.05 -0.92
N THR A 241 10.74 -5.48 0.23
CA THR A 241 11.60 -4.29 0.29
C THR A 241 13.05 -4.59 -0.05
N SER A 242 13.52 -5.84 0.15
CA SER A 242 14.86 -6.27 -0.28
C SER A 242 15.08 -6.16 -1.80
N GLN A 243 14.00 -6.07 -2.58
CA GLN A 243 14.03 -5.98 -4.03
C GLN A 243 13.97 -4.53 -4.54
N PHE A 244 13.87 -3.55 -3.64
CA PHE A 244 13.71 -2.15 -4.03
C PHE A 244 14.94 -1.63 -4.77
N ASP A 245 16.16 -2.03 -4.39
CA ASP A 245 17.40 -1.63 -5.07
C ASP A 245 17.42 -0.12 -5.36
N LEU A 246 17.30 0.66 -4.29
CA LEU A 246 17.26 2.13 -4.30
C LEU A 246 18.53 2.67 -3.65
N GLY A 247 18.98 3.84 -4.11
CA GLY A 247 20.22 4.47 -3.63
C GLY A 247 20.07 5.18 -2.29
N ASP A 248 21.20 5.60 -1.73
CA ASP A 248 21.29 6.24 -0.41
C ASP A 248 20.39 7.48 -0.27
N ASP A 249 20.18 8.24 -1.35
CA ASP A 249 19.36 9.46 -1.40
C ASP A 249 17.91 9.19 -1.84
N SER A 250 17.41 7.95 -1.71
CA SER A 250 16.08 7.56 -2.19
C SER A 250 14.96 8.30 -1.46
N VAL A 251 14.18 9.04 -2.25
CA VAL A 251 13.01 9.78 -1.79
C VAL A 251 11.88 8.84 -1.35
N ALA A 252 11.70 7.69 -2.01
CA ALA A 252 10.71 6.71 -1.62
C ALA A 252 11.03 6.07 -0.28
N LEU A 253 12.29 5.73 -0.02
CA LEU A 253 12.71 5.18 1.28
C LEU A 253 12.54 6.20 2.40
N GLU A 254 12.95 7.44 2.19
CA GLU A 254 12.77 8.54 3.15
C GLU A 254 11.28 8.71 3.52
N ARG A 255 10.42 8.83 2.51
CA ARG A 255 8.97 8.98 2.67
C ARG A 255 8.33 7.77 3.34
N SER A 256 8.82 6.58 3.02
CA SER A 256 8.37 5.34 3.62
C SER A 256 8.68 5.31 5.12
N VAL A 257 9.86 5.79 5.54
CA VAL A 257 10.20 5.91 6.96
C VAL A 257 9.20 6.82 7.66
N TYR A 258 8.94 8.01 7.13
CA TYR A 258 8.01 8.95 7.76
C TYR A 258 6.59 8.38 7.88
N LEU A 259 6.10 7.74 6.83
CA LEU A 259 4.79 7.07 6.83
C LEU A 259 4.72 5.96 7.91
N LEU A 260 5.65 5.00 7.87
CA LEU A 260 5.66 3.85 8.77
C LEU A 260 5.84 4.28 10.22
N LYS A 261 6.70 5.28 10.45
CA LYS A 261 6.93 5.88 11.76
C LYS A 261 5.67 6.56 12.29
N ALA A 262 4.98 7.34 11.48
CA ALA A 262 3.77 8.05 11.89
C ALA A 262 2.61 7.09 12.19
N ILE A 263 2.48 5.99 11.44
CA ILE A 263 1.40 5.02 11.64
C ILE A 263 1.68 4.08 12.83
N PHE A 264 2.90 3.52 12.92
CA PHE A 264 3.18 2.37 13.79
C PHE A 264 4.01 2.68 15.02
N ASP A 265 4.80 3.76 15.02
CA ASP A 265 5.63 4.14 16.17
C ASP A 265 5.66 5.66 16.39
N PRO A 266 4.52 6.38 16.41
CA PRO A 266 4.51 7.85 16.38
C PRO A 266 5.29 8.50 17.53
N ALA A 267 5.30 7.86 18.72
CA ALA A 267 5.98 8.37 19.91
C ALA A 267 7.48 8.01 20.00
N GLY A 268 7.97 7.06 19.20
CA GLY A 268 9.39 6.67 19.23
C GLY A 268 10.31 7.82 18.78
N PRO A 269 11.51 7.99 19.37
CA PRO A 269 12.47 8.94 18.82
C PRO A 269 12.98 8.44 17.45
N MET A 270 12.99 9.31 16.45
CA MET A 270 13.67 9.05 15.19
C MET A 270 15.16 9.39 15.34
N PRO A 271 16.09 8.53 14.91
CA PRO A 271 17.50 8.90 14.87
C PRO A 271 17.71 10.09 13.92
N GLY A 272 18.56 11.04 14.33
CA GLY A 272 18.95 12.16 13.48
C GLY A 272 20.02 11.77 12.45
N ASP A 273 20.11 12.55 11.37
CA ASP A 273 21.22 12.54 10.40
C ASP A 273 21.51 11.19 9.72
N MET A 274 20.47 10.38 9.47
CA MET A 274 20.59 9.14 8.70
C MET A 274 20.32 9.39 7.22
N ALA A 275 21.11 8.75 6.35
CA ALA A 275 20.74 8.61 4.95
C ALA A 275 19.43 7.79 4.83
N PRO A 276 18.56 8.08 3.85
CA PRO A 276 17.30 7.38 3.62
C PRO A 276 17.36 5.85 3.73
N VAL A 277 18.36 5.19 3.12
CA VAL A 277 18.52 3.73 3.23
C VAL A 277 18.73 3.28 4.68
N ALA A 278 19.66 3.93 5.40
CA ALA A 278 19.93 3.60 6.80
C ALA A 278 18.73 3.88 7.72
N ALA A 279 17.98 4.96 7.45
CA ALA A 279 16.75 5.27 8.16
C ALA A 279 15.65 4.22 7.89
N PHE A 280 15.57 3.72 6.66
CA PHE A 280 14.63 2.66 6.27
C PHE A 280 14.97 1.31 6.88
N ASP A 281 16.26 0.94 6.92
CA ASP A 281 16.73 -0.25 7.63
C ASP A 281 16.41 -0.16 9.13
N TRP A 282 16.68 0.99 9.76
CA TRP A 282 16.31 1.24 11.15
C TRP A 282 14.80 1.10 11.39
N MET A 283 13.97 1.65 10.49
CA MET A 283 12.51 1.53 10.60
C MET A 283 12.06 0.09 10.40
N THR A 284 12.72 -0.67 9.53
CA THR A 284 12.47 -2.11 9.33
C THR A 284 12.74 -2.90 10.61
N ASP A 285 13.88 -2.68 11.25
CA ASP A 285 14.21 -3.29 12.55
C ASP A 285 13.19 -2.89 13.63
N ARG A 286 12.74 -1.63 13.60
CA ARG A 286 11.71 -1.13 14.53
C ARG A 286 10.36 -1.82 14.32
N LEU A 287 9.95 -2.04 13.07
CA LEU A 287 8.74 -2.80 12.75
C LEU A 287 8.89 -4.26 13.19
N GLU A 288 10.05 -4.90 13.04
CA GLU A 288 10.27 -6.28 13.53
C GLU A 288 10.13 -6.39 15.05
N ALA A 289 10.51 -5.36 15.80
CA ALA A 289 10.27 -5.32 17.24
C ALA A 289 8.80 -5.11 17.61
N LEU A 290 8.03 -4.37 16.80
CA LEU A 290 6.62 -4.09 17.02
C LEU A 290 5.69 -5.21 16.54
N PHE A 291 6.14 -5.98 15.56
CA PHE A 291 5.42 -7.08 14.91
C PHE A 291 6.27 -8.36 14.96
N PRO A 292 6.47 -8.97 16.14
CA PRO A 292 7.31 -10.15 16.27
C PRO A 292 6.75 -11.32 15.47
N ARG A 293 7.63 -12.17 14.94
CA ARG A 293 7.27 -13.39 14.22
C ARG A 293 6.51 -14.34 15.15
N HIS A 294 5.31 -14.77 14.75
CA HIS A 294 4.49 -15.75 15.45
C HIS A 294 4.43 -17.08 14.70
#